data_AF-A0A955FCS7-F1
#
_entry.id   AF-A0A955FCS7-F1
#
_cell.length_a   1.000
_cell.length_b   1.000
_cell.length_c   1.000
_cell.angle_alpha   90.00
_cell.angle_beta   90.00
_cell.angle_gamma   90.00
#
_symmetry.space_group_name_H-M   'P 1'
#
loop_
_entity.id
_entity.type
_entity.pdbx_description
1 polymer ?
#
loop_
_entity_poly.entity_id
_entity_poly.type
_entity_poly.pdbx_seq_one_letter_code
_entity_poly.pdbx_strand_id
1 'polypeptide(L)'
;TETDVWYGFALRIDTVPTATTTIFQAFQNTTLACTIRILTDGTVQLRDNVTSRFISPVLTTGDWYWVSVHFKPGDAAGARLKVYDASSTMVFDSGNGAATSTAATGMDNLRVGILASTGDCTFSLDRMLADDAGEVGAPTTTSTEITELSEDFENGADGDALDSASTIFTTITGTGPDATFVDNPYEGALAMHVDVTGGAVKTYRVDYTPQTSAWYGFALRLGSLPTAVTTICNVQQAGTAAVAFTVRVQTDGTLQLRDGLVTRFTSSALTTTEWYWVSVYFEPGSGTGARLKVYDRAANNVYDSGVGVATSTTATQMDSLRMGYTAGTGDAIFSLDHVRADSSVEIPAIPDSQTALSVTITSSPASPEADDVITLTATATGATAPYSYNWSQVGGNLVTLSGSGNTRTFTAPTLIDGEILTFQCEVTPTAGSVASNFGEVPILPHNFWTMHGGTLVARKLSTQDGGTLKP
;
A
#
# COMPACT_ATOMS: atom_id res chain seq x y z
N THR A 1 32.73 8.33 -16.26
CA THR A 1 33.51 9.10 -17.26
C THR A 1 33.69 8.24 -18.48
N GLU A 2 32.56 7.74 -18.98
CA GLU A 2 32.54 6.63 -19.91
C GLU A 2 32.49 7.16 -21.34
N THR A 3 33.30 6.58 -22.21
CA THR A 3 33.49 7.07 -23.58
C THR A 3 32.57 6.39 -24.59
N ASP A 4 31.91 5.31 -24.17
CA ASP A 4 31.07 4.44 -25.00
C ASP A 4 29.98 3.79 -24.11
N VAL A 5 28.79 4.40 -24.03
CA VAL A 5 27.73 3.95 -23.10
C VAL A 5 26.41 3.78 -23.82
N TRP A 6 25.72 2.71 -23.46
CA TRP A 6 24.31 2.53 -23.76
C TRP A 6 23.46 2.81 -22.53
N TYR A 7 22.37 3.54 -22.74
CA TYR A 7 21.30 3.70 -21.76
C TYR A 7 20.04 3.05 -22.29
N GLY A 8 19.33 2.31 -21.45
CA GLY A 8 18.03 1.75 -21.77
C GLY A 8 17.02 2.09 -20.68
N PHE A 9 15.78 2.37 -21.06
CA PHE A 9 14.68 2.53 -20.11
C PHE A 9 13.34 2.18 -20.74
N ALA A 10 12.39 1.77 -19.90
CA ALA A 10 11.00 1.60 -20.30
C ALA A 10 10.28 2.95 -20.24
N LEU A 11 9.48 3.26 -21.27
CA LEU A 11 8.72 4.49 -21.42
C LEU A 11 7.27 4.15 -21.80
N ARG A 12 6.31 4.75 -21.08
CA ARG A 12 4.90 4.80 -21.45
C ARG A 12 4.45 6.25 -21.56
N ILE A 13 3.90 6.64 -22.71
CA ILE A 13 3.31 7.96 -22.90
C ILE A 13 1.83 7.86 -22.49
N ASP A 14 1.47 8.44 -21.35
CA ASP A 14 0.09 8.42 -20.86
C ASP A 14 -0.75 9.48 -21.58
N THR A 15 -0.17 10.65 -21.86
CA THR A 15 -0.80 11.69 -22.69
C THR A 15 0.27 12.39 -23.54
N VAL A 16 -0.02 12.54 -24.83
CA VAL A 16 0.90 13.19 -25.78
C VAL A 16 1.18 14.64 -25.32
N PRO A 17 2.46 15.05 -25.23
CA PRO A 17 2.80 16.39 -24.80
C PRO A 17 2.18 17.47 -25.68
N THR A 18 1.68 18.55 -25.06
CA THR A 18 1.24 19.76 -25.80
C THR A 18 2.41 20.64 -26.28
N ALA A 19 3.62 20.39 -25.76
CA ALA A 19 4.88 20.97 -26.19
C ALA A 19 6.00 19.94 -26.10
N THR A 20 7.04 20.08 -26.94
CA THR A 20 8.22 19.20 -26.90
C THR A 20 8.81 19.12 -25.50
N THR A 21 8.81 17.92 -24.92
CA THR A 21 9.19 17.67 -23.53
C THR A 21 10.52 16.93 -23.48
N THR A 22 11.52 17.48 -22.78
CA THR A 22 12.79 16.79 -22.55
C THR A 22 12.67 15.87 -21.35
N ILE A 23 12.91 14.57 -21.56
CA ILE A 23 12.75 13.52 -20.52
C ILE A 23 14.07 12.97 -19.99
N PHE A 24 15.16 13.19 -20.74
CA PHE A 24 16.49 12.65 -20.46
C PHE A 24 17.55 13.66 -20.90
N GLN A 25 18.60 13.81 -20.09
CA GLN A 25 19.78 14.60 -20.41
C GLN A 25 21.04 13.89 -19.90
N ALA A 26 22.04 13.70 -20.76
CA ALA A 26 23.37 13.30 -20.33
C ALA A 26 24.35 14.47 -20.50
N PHE A 27 25.31 14.57 -19.59
CA PHE A 27 26.32 15.62 -19.55
C PHE A 27 27.73 15.03 -19.52
N GLN A 28 28.68 15.85 -19.97
CA GLN A 28 30.07 15.75 -19.60
C GLN A 28 30.44 16.97 -18.76
N ASN A 29 30.80 16.74 -17.50
CA ASN A 29 30.93 17.76 -16.48
C ASN A 29 29.64 18.60 -16.41
N THR A 30 29.71 19.87 -16.83
CA THR A 30 28.57 20.80 -16.88
C THR A 30 28.04 21.02 -18.30
N THR A 31 28.67 20.44 -19.32
CA THR A 31 28.28 20.62 -20.71
C THR A 31 27.28 19.53 -21.07
N LEU A 32 26.06 19.93 -21.47
CA LEU A 32 25.07 18.98 -22.00
C LEU A 32 25.71 18.22 -23.18
N ALA A 33 25.43 16.93 -23.33
CA ALA A 33 25.94 16.15 -24.44
C ALA A 33 24.81 15.74 -25.38
N CYS A 34 23.69 15.30 -24.78
CA CYS A 34 22.51 14.82 -25.51
C CYS A 34 21.23 14.96 -24.68
N THR A 35 20.11 14.93 -25.40
CA THR A 35 18.76 14.89 -24.82
C THR A 35 17.88 13.88 -25.53
N ILE A 36 16.98 13.23 -24.78
CA ILE A 36 15.83 12.52 -25.35
C ILE A 36 14.58 13.34 -25.06
N ARG A 37 13.74 13.47 -26.08
CA ARG A 37 12.53 14.29 -26.05
C ARG A 37 11.32 13.50 -26.53
N ILE A 38 10.17 13.79 -25.95
CA ILE A 38 8.87 13.40 -26.50
C ILE A 38 8.33 14.61 -27.26
N LEU A 39 8.04 14.45 -28.54
CA LEU A 39 7.48 15.50 -29.39
C LEU A 39 5.96 15.55 -29.27
N THR A 40 5.35 16.60 -29.82
CA THR A 40 3.90 16.85 -29.76
C THR A 40 3.06 15.88 -30.58
N ASP A 41 3.69 15.00 -31.36
CA ASP A 41 3.07 13.93 -32.11
C ASP A 41 3.25 12.55 -31.45
N GLY A 42 3.88 12.48 -30.27
CA GLY A 42 4.15 11.24 -29.55
C GLY A 42 5.39 10.49 -30.03
N THR A 43 6.19 11.07 -30.92
CA THR A 43 7.49 10.50 -31.31
C THR A 43 8.57 10.76 -30.25
N VAL A 44 9.53 9.85 -30.14
CA VAL A 44 10.72 10.00 -29.32
C VAL A 44 11.87 10.48 -30.19
N GLN A 45 12.44 11.62 -29.84
CA GLN A 45 13.55 12.23 -30.54
C GLN A 45 14.83 12.13 -29.72
N LEU A 46 15.88 11.59 -30.36
CA LEU A 46 17.24 11.80 -29.91
C LEU A 46 17.85 13.06 -30.53
N ARG A 47 18.40 13.93 -29.68
CA ARG A 47 19.07 15.16 -30.08
C ARG A 47 20.43 15.27 -29.40
N ASP A 48 21.45 15.68 -30.14
CA ASP A 48 22.68 16.19 -29.51
C ASP A 48 22.51 17.68 -29.17
N ASN A 49 23.58 18.33 -28.69
CA ASN A 49 23.51 19.75 -28.32
C ASN A 49 23.21 20.73 -29.45
N VAL A 50 23.26 20.30 -30.72
CA VAL A 50 23.21 21.20 -31.88
C VAL A 50 22.06 20.83 -32.81
N THR A 51 21.93 19.56 -33.20
CA THR A 51 21.05 19.08 -34.28
C THR A 51 20.14 17.95 -33.80
N SER A 52 18.89 17.94 -34.25
CA SER A 52 18.01 16.76 -34.16
C SER A 52 18.61 15.61 -34.97
N ARG A 53 18.75 14.43 -34.36
CA ARG A 53 19.48 13.31 -34.96
C ARG A 53 18.54 12.21 -35.43
N PHE A 54 17.74 11.66 -34.51
CA PHE A 54 16.86 10.53 -34.81
C PHE A 54 15.49 10.76 -34.20
N ILE A 55 14.45 10.33 -34.90
CA ILE A 55 13.06 10.44 -34.47
C ILE A 55 12.44 9.06 -34.70
N SER A 56 11.87 8.48 -33.66
CA SER A 56 11.12 7.22 -33.75
C SER A 56 9.83 7.40 -34.54
N PRO A 57 9.13 6.31 -34.93
CA PRO A 57 7.72 6.37 -35.24
C PRO A 57 6.91 6.91 -34.05
N VAL A 58 5.66 7.30 -34.32
CA VAL A 58 4.70 7.67 -33.27
C VAL A 58 4.49 6.47 -32.36
N LEU A 59 4.68 6.67 -31.05
CA LEU A 59 4.40 5.64 -30.05
C LEU A 59 2.93 5.70 -29.65
N THR A 60 2.30 4.54 -29.49
CA THR A 60 0.91 4.45 -29.05
C THR A 60 0.82 4.88 -27.59
N THR A 61 -0.13 5.76 -27.27
CA THR A 61 -0.37 6.15 -25.87
C THR A 61 -0.90 4.97 -25.06
N GLY A 62 -0.45 4.84 -23.81
CA GLY A 62 -0.80 3.73 -22.92
C GLY A 62 0.04 2.46 -23.09
N ASP A 63 0.80 2.32 -24.18
CA ASP A 63 1.69 1.17 -24.41
C ASP A 63 3.10 1.42 -23.85
N TRP A 64 3.73 0.34 -23.36
CA TRP A 64 5.13 0.37 -22.93
C TRP A 64 6.09 0.11 -24.09
N TYR A 65 7.16 0.90 -24.14
CA TYR A 65 8.25 0.76 -25.09
C TYR A 65 9.59 0.75 -24.38
N TRP A 66 10.53 -0.08 -24.83
CA TRP A 66 11.93 0.05 -24.43
C TRP A 66 12.65 1.01 -25.35
N VAL A 67 13.21 2.07 -24.79
CA VAL A 67 14.03 3.05 -25.51
C VAL A 67 15.48 2.80 -25.16
N SER A 68 16.28 2.39 -26.14
CA SER A 68 17.71 2.16 -26.00
C SER A 68 18.48 3.19 -26.79
N VAL A 69 19.48 3.79 -26.15
CA VAL A 69 20.23 4.90 -26.70
C VAL A 69 21.72 4.69 -26.49
N HIS A 70 22.44 4.71 -27.60
CA HIS A 70 23.89 4.67 -27.61
C HIS A 70 24.45 6.08 -27.71
N PHE A 71 25.44 6.37 -26.88
CA PHE A 71 26.24 7.57 -27.00
C PHE A 71 27.72 7.28 -26.89
N LYS A 72 28.43 7.67 -27.94
CA LYS A 72 29.87 7.60 -28.07
C LYS A 72 30.38 8.96 -28.55
N PRO A 73 30.67 9.87 -27.61
CA PRO A 73 31.12 11.23 -27.92
C PRO A 73 32.39 11.25 -28.80
N GLY A 74 32.41 12.11 -29.82
CA GLY A 74 33.57 12.32 -30.70
C GLY A 74 33.72 11.33 -31.86
N ASP A 75 32.84 10.33 -31.97
CA ASP A 75 32.83 9.36 -33.07
C ASP A 75 31.79 9.73 -34.14
N ALA A 76 32.20 9.68 -35.42
CA ALA A 76 31.33 9.93 -36.56
C ALA A 76 30.19 8.90 -36.70
N ALA A 77 30.32 7.74 -36.04
CA ALA A 77 29.34 6.66 -35.99
C ALA A 77 28.60 6.55 -34.64
N GLY A 78 28.79 7.51 -33.71
CA GLY A 78 28.66 7.28 -32.28
C GLY A 78 27.31 7.48 -31.59
N ALA A 79 26.21 7.76 -32.30
CA ALA A 79 24.89 7.84 -31.65
C ALA A 79 23.88 6.94 -32.34
N ARG A 80 23.06 6.25 -31.53
CA ARG A 80 22.01 5.35 -32.02
C ARG A 80 20.78 5.45 -31.12
N LEU A 81 19.60 5.41 -31.73
CA LEU A 81 18.32 5.29 -31.04
C LEU A 81 17.65 4.03 -31.54
N LYS A 82 17.27 3.17 -30.61
CA LYS A 82 16.43 2.01 -30.87
C LYS A 82 15.20 2.05 -29.99
N VAL A 83 14.09 1.58 -30.55
CA VAL A 83 12.83 1.42 -29.82
C VAL A 83 12.33 0.01 -30.04
N TYR A 84 11.92 -0.62 -28.96
CA TYR A 84 11.28 -1.93 -28.97
C TYR A 84 9.89 -1.80 -28.37
N ASP A 85 8.94 -2.56 -28.90
CA ASP A 85 7.63 -2.71 -28.28
C ASP A 85 7.69 -3.56 -27.00
N ALA A 86 6.54 -3.68 -26.31
CA ALA A 86 6.41 -4.49 -25.10
C ALA A 86 6.73 -5.98 -25.30
N SER A 87 6.75 -6.48 -26.55
CA SER A 87 7.13 -7.86 -26.89
C SER A 87 8.63 -8.01 -27.18
N SER A 88 9.45 -7.00 -26.84
CA SER A 88 10.88 -6.91 -27.18
C SER A 88 11.15 -6.94 -28.69
N THR A 89 10.14 -6.68 -29.53
CA THR A 89 10.33 -6.59 -30.98
C THR A 89 10.82 -5.20 -31.33
N MET A 90 11.91 -5.12 -32.08
CA MET A 90 12.48 -3.84 -32.50
C MET A 90 11.54 -3.16 -33.50
N VAL A 91 10.91 -2.08 -33.09
CA VAL A 91 10.01 -1.27 -33.92
C VAL A 91 10.72 -0.10 -34.59
N PHE A 92 11.89 0.27 -34.07
CA PHE A 92 12.74 1.30 -34.66
C PHE A 92 14.22 1.06 -34.38
N ASP A 93 15.05 1.33 -35.40
CA ASP A 93 16.48 1.40 -35.29
C ASP A 93 16.97 2.52 -36.21
N SER A 94 17.64 3.52 -35.64
CA SER A 94 18.22 4.59 -36.42
C SER A 94 19.35 4.14 -37.36
N GLY A 95 19.87 2.92 -37.16
CA GLY A 95 21.10 2.44 -37.77
C GLY A 95 22.34 3.15 -37.21
N ASN A 96 23.52 2.73 -37.69
CA ASN A 96 24.76 3.44 -37.42
C ASN A 96 24.89 4.60 -38.40
N GLY A 97 25.19 5.82 -37.92
CA GLY A 97 25.73 6.83 -38.85
C GLY A 97 25.31 8.29 -38.69
N ALA A 98 25.24 8.83 -37.47
CA ALA A 98 25.28 10.29 -37.33
C ALA A 98 26.39 10.72 -36.37
N ALA A 99 27.37 11.44 -36.90
CA ALA A 99 28.49 11.97 -36.14
C ALA A 99 28.02 12.88 -35.00
N THR A 100 28.32 12.57 -33.74
CA THR A 100 27.99 13.47 -32.64
C THR A 100 28.72 14.80 -32.87
N SER A 101 28.00 15.94 -32.86
CA SER A 101 28.63 17.25 -33.05
C SER A 101 29.42 17.72 -31.81
N THR A 102 29.35 16.95 -30.72
CA THR A 102 29.85 17.34 -29.42
C THR A 102 31.33 16.98 -29.29
N ALA A 103 32.17 17.95 -28.93
CA ALA A 103 33.59 17.76 -28.56
C ALA A 103 33.79 16.99 -27.24
N ALA A 104 32.75 16.29 -26.79
CA ALA A 104 32.78 15.56 -25.55
C ALA A 104 33.64 14.30 -25.70
N THR A 105 34.36 13.93 -24.64
CA THR A 105 35.26 12.77 -24.61
C THR A 105 34.76 11.66 -23.71
N GLY A 106 33.61 11.84 -23.04
CA GLY A 106 32.91 10.85 -22.23
C GLY A 106 31.72 11.47 -21.47
N MET A 107 30.93 10.66 -20.76
CA MET A 107 29.79 11.10 -19.94
C MET A 107 30.03 10.83 -18.45
N ASP A 108 29.53 11.71 -17.58
CA ASP A 108 29.70 11.62 -16.13
C ASP A 108 28.45 11.96 -15.32
N ASN A 109 27.40 12.50 -15.93
CA ASN A 109 26.18 12.86 -15.22
C ASN A 109 24.93 12.63 -16.09
N LEU A 110 23.91 12.04 -15.46
CA LEU A 110 22.64 11.69 -16.08
C LEU A 110 21.48 12.32 -15.30
N ARG A 111 20.53 12.92 -16.02
CA ARG A 111 19.28 13.45 -15.46
C ARG A 111 18.09 12.86 -16.21
N VAL A 112 17.05 12.52 -15.46
CA VAL A 112 15.82 11.88 -15.96
C VAL A 112 14.60 12.48 -15.26
N GLY A 113 13.52 12.72 -16.01
CA GLY A 113 12.28 13.37 -15.53
C GLY A 113 11.81 14.48 -16.48
N ILE A 114 10.82 15.29 -16.11
CA ILE A 114 10.46 16.47 -16.92
C ILE A 114 11.54 17.55 -16.71
N LEU A 115 12.53 17.58 -17.59
CA LEU A 115 13.70 18.44 -17.45
C LEU A 115 13.53 19.80 -18.16
N ALA A 116 12.65 19.84 -19.16
CA ALA A 116 12.19 21.08 -19.81
C ALA A 116 10.88 20.81 -20.58
N SER A 117 9.80 21.50 -20.20
CA SER A 117 8.53 21.56 -20.95
C SER A 117 7.87 22.93 -20.73
N THR A 118 7.14 23.42 -21.73
CA THR A 118 6.25 24.59 -21.61
C THR A 118 4.77 24.21 -21.68
N GLY A 119 4.44 22.91 -21.67
CA GLY A 119 3.08 22.39 -21.78
C GLY A 119 2.86 21.09 -20.99
N ASP A 120 1.60 20.69 -20.88
CA ASP A 120 1.18 19.49 -20.15
C ASP A 120 1.71 18.22 -20.83
N CYS A 121 2.22 17.31 -20.01
CA CYS A 121 2.70 15.99 -20.41
C CYS A 121 2.62 15.04 -19.21
N THR A 122 2.08 13.84 -19.43
CA THR A 122 2.14 12.72 -18.49
C THR A 122 2.80 11.53 -19.18
N PHE A 123 3.85 11.01 -18.55
CA PHE A 123 4.53 9.80 -18.97
C PHE A 123 5.01 9.04 -17.74
N SER A 124 5.18 7.74 -17.92
CA SER A 124 5.73 6.83 -16.93
C SER A 124 7.09 6.30 -17.43
N LEU A 125 8.06 6.20 -16.52
CA LEU A 125 9.35 5.58 -16.76
C LEU A 125 9.52 4.40 -15.82
N ASP A 126 10.15 3.33 -16.29
CA ASP A 126 10.52 2.19 -15.48
C ASP A 126 11.85 1.59 -15.95
N ARG A 127 12.49 0.77 -15.10
CA ARG A 127 13.72 -0.02 -15.36
C ARG A 127 14.78 0.72 -16.19
N MET A 128 15.47 1.66 -15.57
CA MET A 128 16.60 2.34 -16.20
C MET A 128 17.89 1.52 -16.02
N LEU A 129 18.57 1.24 -17.13
CA LEU A 129 19.82 0.48 -17.20
C LEU A 129 20.89 1.27 -17.95
N ALA A 130 22.15 1.05 -17.60
CA ALA A 130 23.32 1.55 -18.32
C ALA A 130 24.37 0.45 -18.43
N ASP A 131 25.04 0.34 -19.58
CA ASP A 131 26.13 -0.60 -19.80
C ASP A 131 27.24 0.04 -20.63
N ASP A 132 28.48 -0.35 -20.32
CA ASP A 132 29.68 0.14 -20.97
C ASP A 132 30.00 -0.76 -22.16
N ALA A 133 30.03 -0.18 -23.36
CA ALA A 133 30.30 -0.84 -24.64
C ALA A 133 29.32 -1.95 -25.12
N GLY A 134 28.41 -2.42 -24.26
CA GLY A 134 27.35 -3.38 -24.60
C GLY A 134 26.01 -2.69 -24.90
N GLU A 135 25.32 -3.11 -25.98
CA GLU A 135 23.96 -2.62 -26.22
C GLU A 135 23.02 -3.06 -25.10
N VAL A 136 22.44 -2.08 -24.39
CA VAL A 136 21.33 -2.34 -23.47
C VAL A 136 20.08 -2.61 -24.30
N GLY A 137 19.93 -3.85 -24.74
CA GLY A 137 18.73 -4.33 -25.43
C GLY A 137 17.51 -4.18 -24.52
N ALA A 138 16.31 -4.19 -25.12
CA ALA A 138 15.11 -4.45 -24.33
C ALA A 138 15.39 -5.70 -23.53
N PRO A 139 15.24 -5.69 -22.19
CA PRO A 139 15.34 -6.92 -21.44
C PRO A 139 14.44 -7.91 -22.16
N THR A 140 15.03 -8.99 -22.67
CA THR A 140 14.23 -10.02 -23.33
C THR A 140 13.17 -10.37 -22.32
N THR A 141 11.91 -10.47 -22.74
CA THR A 141 10.83 -11.01 -21.90
C THR A 141 11.06 -12.48 -21.52
N THR A 142 12.31 -12.96 -21.53
CA THR A 142 12.83 -13.85 -20.49
C THR A 142 13.24 -13.07 -19.23
N SER A 143 12.52 -12.02 -18.89
CA SER A 143 11.89 -12.04 -17.58
C SER A 143 10.98 -13.27 -17.56
N THR A 144 11.52 -14.45 -17.26
CA THR A 144 10.88 -15.13 -16.14
C THR A 144 11.21 -14.27 -14.94
N GLU A 145 10.55 -13.11 -14.85
CA GLU A 145 10.12 -12.65 -13.55
C GLU A 145 9.41 -13.89 -13.04
N ILE A 146 10.01 -14.45 -12.01
CA ILE A 146 9.25 -15.15 -10.99
C ILE A 146 8.01 -14.29 -10.83
N THR A 147 6.90 -14.69 -11.46
CA THR A 147 5.65 -13.97 -11.37
C THR A 147 5.13 -14.43 -10.04
N GLU A 148 5.68 -13.86 -8.96
CA GLU A 148 5.15 -14.06 -7.63
C GLU A 148 3.65 -13.82 -7.77
N LEU A 149 2.87 -14.89 -7.59
CA LEU A 149 1.42 -14.74 -7.58
C LEU A 149 1.14 -13.77 -6.45
N SER A 150 0.48 -12.65 -6.73
CA SER A 150 0.15 -11.65 -5.73
C SER A 150 -1.31 -11.28 -5.83
N GLU A 151 -1.97 -11.22 -4.68
CA GLU A 151 -3.34 -10.77 -4.51
C GLU A 151 -3.41 -9.86 -3.30
N ASP A 152 -3.85 -8.63 -3.51
CA ASP A 152 -4.02 -7.59 -2.51
C ASP A 152 -5.50 -7.31 -2.17
N PHE A 153 -6.44 -7.95 -2.88
CA PHE A 153 -7.88 -7.86 -2.68
C PHE A 153 -8.51 -6.48 -2.93
N GLU A 154 -7.86 -5.60 -3.71
CA GLU A 154 -8.33 -4.22 -3.92
C GLU A 154 -9.30 -4.04 -5.10
N ASN A 155 -9.62 -5.10 -5.83
CA ASN A 155 -10.45 -5.04 -7.05
C ASN A 155 -11.94 -5.34 -6.79
N GLY A 156 -12.47 -4.91 -5.65
CA GLY A 156 -13.86 -5.14 -5.23
C GLY A 156 -14.49 -3.95 -4.50
N ALA A 157 -15.58 -4.21 -3.78
CA ALA A 157 -16.17 -3.29 -2.82
C ALA A 157 -16.52 -4.02 -1.53
N ASP A 158 -16.52 -3.31 -0.40
CA ASP A 158 -16.83 -3.88 0.91
C ASP A 158 -18.17 -4.64 0.91
N GLY A 159 -18.13 -5.87 1.43
CA GLY A 159 -19.27 -6.79 1.48
C GLY A 159 -19.54 -7.59 0.20
N ASP A 160 -18.93 -7.27 -0.94
CA ASP A 160 -19.11 -8.04 -2.18
C ASP A 160 -18.45 -9.42 -2.05
N ALA A 161 -19.06 -10.44 -2.66
CA ALA A 161 -18.50 -11.78 -2.73
C ALA A 161 -17.27 -11.80 -3.65
N LEU A 162 -16.21 -12.50 -3.22
CA LEU A 162 -15.03 -12.72 -4.06
C LEU A 162 -15.37 -13.63 -5.23
N ASP A 163 -14.97 -13.20 -6.44
CA ASP A 163 -15.08 -14.00 -7.65
C ASP A 163 -13.78 -14.00 -8.46
N SER A 164 -13.79 -14.72 -9.59
CA SER A 164 -12.62 -14.84 -10.48
C SER A 164 -12.36 -13.60 -11.34
N ALA A 165 -13.23 -12.59 -11.30
CA ALA A 165 -13.04 -11.31 -11.98
C ALA A 165 -12.43 -10.27 -11.04
N SER A 166 -12.72 -10.36 -9.73
CA SER A 166 -12.20 -9.49 -8.69
C SER A 166 -10.91 -9.99 -8.04
N THR A 167 -10.47 -11.21 -8.36
CA THR A 167 -9.27 -11.84 -7.76
C THR A 167 -8.48 -12.67 -8.78
N ILE A 168 -7.25 -13.05 -8.43
CA ILE A 168 -6.40 -13.98 -9.19
C ILE A 168 -6.90 -15.42 -9.15
N PHE A 169 -7.89 -15.74 -8.31
CA PHE A 169 -8.37 -17.11 -8.13
C PHE A 169 -9.26 -17.52 -9.29
N THR A 170 -8.72 -18.34 -10.18
CA THR A 170 -9.42 -18.81 -11.39
C THR A 170 -10.39 -19.95 -11.12
N THR A 171 -10.25 -20.65 -9.97
CA THR A 171 -11.10 -21.77 -9.60
C THR A 171 -11.63 -21.60 -8.19
N ILE A 172 -12.94 -21.32 -8.08
CA ILE A 172 -13.65 -21.21 -6.80
C ILE A 172 -14.58 -22.41 -6.67
N THR A 173 -14.43 -23.17 -5.58
CA THR A 173 -15.15 -24.45 -5.39
C THR A 173 -15.57 -24.66 -3.95
N GLY A 174 -16.54 -25.55 -3.73
CA GLY A 174 -17.08 -25.88 -2.42
C GLY A 174 -18.49 -25.36 -2.19
N THR A 175 -19.12 -25.82 -1.11
CA THR A 175 -20.53 -25.58 -0.79
C THR A 175 -20.74 -24.55 0.33
N GLY A 176 -19.66 -24.03 0.91
CA GLY A 176 -19.73 -22.95 1.90
C GLY A 176 -20.24 -21.63 1.31
N PRO A 177 -20.48 -20.62 2.16
CA PRO A 177 -20.68 -19.26 1.68
C PRO A 177 -19.42 -18.77 0.96
N ASP A 178 -19.59 -17.87 -0.01
CA ASP A 178 -18.47 -17.17 -0.60
C ASP A 178 -17.85 -16.23 0.45
N ALA A 179 -16.52 -16.15 0.47
CA ALA A 179 -15.80 -15.10 1.14
C ALA A 179 -16.20 -13.74 0.56
N THR A 180 -16.18 -12.70 1.37
CA THR A 180 -16.51 -11.33 0.98
C THR A 180 -15.32 -10.39 1.16
N PHE A 181 -15.34 -9.23 0.52
CA PHE A 181 -14.39 -8.16 0.82
C PHE A 181 -14.76 -7.46 2.14
N VAL A 182 -13.77 -6.96 2.89
CA VAL A 182 -13.98 -6.21 4.16
C VAL A 182 -13.10 -4.96 4.25
N ASP A 183 -13.60 -3.89 4.88
CA ASP A 183 -12.96 -2.57 5.08
C ASP A 183 -11.87 -2.48 6.19
N ASN A 184 -11.41 -3.61 6.73
CA ASN A 184 -10.34 -3.69 7.74
C ASN A 184 -9.15 -4.55 7.27
N PRO A 185 -8.43 -4.13 6.22
CA PRO A 185 -7.35 -4.90 5.61
C PRO A 185 -6.03 -4.82 6.39
N TYR A 186 -5.05 -5.60 5.94
CA TYR A 186 -3.66 -5.52 6.37
C TYR A 186 -3.00 -4.26 5.81
N GLU A 187 -3.22 -3.99 4.52
CA GLU A 187 -2.83 -2.77 3.81
C GLU A 187 -3.89 -2.48 2.72
N GLY A 188 -4.08 -1.22 2.34
CA GLY A 188 -5.08 -0.85 1.34
C GLY A 188 -6.47 -0.60 1.94
N ALA A 189 -7.52 -0.88 1.18
CA ALA A 189 -8.91 -0.66 1.54
C ALA A 189 -9.71 -1.95 1.77
N LEU A 190 -9.27 -3.10 1.22
CA LEU A 190 -10.06 -4.32 1.19
C LEU A 190 -9.22 -5.57 1.50
N ALA A 191 -9.83 -6.54 2.17
CA ALA A 191 -9.24 -7.86 2.41
C ALA A 191 -10.27 -8.97 2.18
N MET A 192 -9.80 -10.19 1.97
CA MET A 192 -10.67 -11.37 2.00
C MET A 192 -11.18 -11.61 3.42
N HIS A 193 -12.49 -11.76 3.58
CA HIS A 193 -13.15 -12.15 4.82
C HIS A 193 -13.85 -13.49 4.68
N VAL A 194 -13.57 -14.39 5.60
CA VAL A 194 -14.16 -15.74 5.67
C VAL A 194 -14.93 -15.85 6.98
N ASP A 195 -16.24 -16.05 6.86
CA ASP A 195 -17.14 -16.40 7.97
C ASP A 195 -17.83 -17.72 7.65
N VAL A 196 -17.41 -18.78 8.33
CA VAL A 196 -17.95 -20.13 8.14
C VAL A 196 -18.60 -20.61 9.43
N THR A 197 -19.85 -21.06 9.30
CA THR A 197 -20.57 -21.80 10.33
C THR A 197 -20.72 -23.26 9.91
N GLY A 198 -20.48 -24.20 10.83
CA GLY A 198 -20.70 -25.64 10.62
C GLY A 198 -19.74 -26.33 9.66
N GLY A 199 -18.62 -25.69 9.32
CA GLY A 199 -17.51 -26.28 8.57
C GLY A 199 -17.73 -26.47 7.07
N ALA A 200 -18.63 -25.71 6.46
CA ALA A 200 -18.84 -25.77 5.02
C ALA A 200 -17.61 -25.19 4.26
N VAL A 201 -17.00 -26.02 3.41
CA VAL A 201 -15.77 -25.69 2.69
C VAL A 201 -16.01 -24.75 1.52
N LYS A 202 -15.16 -23.72 1.40
CA LYS A 202 -15.03 -22.86 0.23
C LYS A 202 -13.54 -22.63 -0.05
N THR A 203 -13.12 -22.96 -1.27
CA THR A 203 -11.72 -22.97 -1.70
C THR A 203 -11.53 -22.04 -2.88
N TYR A 204 -10.56 -21.14 -2.76
CA TYR A 204 -10.11 -20.20 -3.78
C TYR A 204 -8.75 -20.65 -4.29
N ARG A 205 -8.69 -21.10 -5.54
CA ARG A 205 -7.50 -21.73 -6.12
C ARG A 205 -6.95 -20.90 -7.27
N VAL A 206 -5.62 -20.78 -7.28
CA VAL A 206 -4.82 -20.26 -8.39
C VAL A 206 -3.71 -21.26 -8.70
N ASP A 207 -3.43 -21.46 -9.98
CA ASP A 207 -2.38 -22.33 -10.48
C ASP A 207 -1.18 -21.49 -10.93
N TYR A 208 0.03 -22.03 -10.74
CA TYR A 208 1.29 -21.43 -11.14
C TYR A 208 2.21 -22.46 -11.78
N THR A 209 3.32 -22.00 -12.35
CA THR A 209 4.31 -22.89 -12.95
C THR A 209 4.90 -23.81 -11.88
N PRO A 210 5.01 -25.13 -12.11
CA PRO A 210 5.53 -26.05 -11.10
C PRO A 210 6.90 -25.64 -10.51
N GLN A 211 6.99 -25.61 -9.18
CA GLN A 211 8.19 -25.22 -8.44
C GLN A 211 8.75 -26.35 -7.60
N THR A 212 10.07 -26.54 -7.60
CA THR A 212 10.76 -27.51 -6.74
C THR A 212 10.95 -27.01 -5.30
N SER A 213 10.92 -25.69 -5.10
CA SER A 213 10.85 -25.05 -3.79
C SER A 213 10.29 -23.65 -3.93
N ALA A 214 9.56 -23.16 -2.93
CA ALA A 214 9.07 -21.79 -2.94
C ALA A 214 8.81 -21.26 -1.53
N TRP A 215 8.83 -19.94 -1.42
CA TRP A 215 8.25 -19.17 -0.34
C TRP A 215 6.81 -18.76 -0.68
N TYR A 216 6.00 -18.74 0.37
CA TYR A 216 4.61 -18.32 0.39
C TYR A 216 4.42 -17.33 1.54
N GLY A 217 3.65 -16.29 1.32
CA GLY A 217 3.40 -15.22 2.27
C GLY A 217 1.93 -14.83 2.26
N PHE A 218 1.35 -14.51 3.41
CA PHE A 218 0.04 -13.88 3.47
C PHE A 218 -0.15 -13.23 4.83
N ALA A 219 -0.92 -12.15 4.85
CA ALA A 219 -1.43 -11.58 6.08
C ALA A 219 -2.64 -12.38 6.58
N LEU A 220 -2.74 -12.56 7.89
CA LEU A 220 -3.81 -13.29 8.56
C LEU A 220 -4.29 -12.51 9.78
N ARG A 221 -5.60 -12.33 9.89
CA ARG A 221 -6.27 -11.89 11.11
C ARG A 221 -7.34 -12.88 11.49
N LEU A 222 -7.33 -13.34 12.73
CA LEU A 222 -8.43 -14.17 13.26
C LEU A 222 -9.52 -13.23 13.76
N GLY A 223 -10.77 -13.42 13.34
CA GLY A 223 -11.92 -12.70 13.91
C GLY A 223 -12.43 -13.38 15.19
N SER A 224 -12.35 -14.71 15.22
CA SER A 224 -12.56 -15.53 16.41
C SER A 224 -11.65 -16.76 16.36
N LEU A 225 -11.40 -17.39 17.52
CA LEU A 225 -10.77 -18.71 17.51
C LEU A 225 -11.73 -19.71 16.86
N PRO A 226 -11.23 -20.61 16.00
CA PRO A 226 -12.09 -21.58 15.36
C PRO A 226 -12.54 -22.65 16.37
N THR A 227 -13.75 -23.19 16.20
CA THR A 227 -14.29 -24.23 17.11
C THR A 227 -13.78 -25.63 16.80
N ALA A 228 -13.10 -25.81 15.66
CA ALA A 228 -12.37 -27.01 15.27
C ALA A 228 -11.07 -26.62 14.56
N VAL A 229 -10.19 -27.59 14.30
CA VAL A 229 -8.98 -27.36 13.49
C VAL A 229 -9.40 -26.97 12.07
N THR A 230 -8.93 -25.82 11.61
CA THR A 230 -9.30 -25.23 10.32
C THR A 230 -8.08 -25.08 9.43
N THR A 231 -8.17 -25.52 8.18
CA THR A 231 -7.13 -25.33 7.17
C THR A 231 -7.45 -24.09 6.35
N ILE A 232 -6.57 -23.09 6.43
CA ILE A 232 -6.76 -21.78 5.79
C ILE A 232 -5.95 -21.61 4.51
N CYS A 233 -4.88 -22.39 4.38
CA CYS A 233 -4.03 -22.44 3.20
C CYS A 233 -3.60 -23.88 2.94
N ASN A 234 -3.61 -24.28 1.67
CA ASN A 234 -3.11 -25.55 1.21
C ASN A 234 -2.45 -25.41 -0.16
N VAL A 235 -1.29 -26.03 -0.34
CA VAL A 235 -0.61 -26.12 -1.64
C VAL A 235 -0.67 -27.54 -2.18
N GLN A 236 -0.92 -27.73 -3.48
CA GLN A 236 -0.90 -29.06 -4.10
C GLN A 236 0.40 -29.38 -4.83
N GLN A 237 0.60 -30.68 -5.03
CA GLN A 237 1.72 -31.23 -5.75
C GLN A 237 1.47 -31.19 -7.26
N ALA A 238 2.51 -30.88 -8.02
CA ALA A 238 2.41 -30.74 -9.46
C ALA A 238 1.86 -32.00 -10.16
N GLY A 239 0.84 -31.82 -10.99
CA GLY A 239 0.25 -32.91 -11.77
C GLY A 239 -0.52 -33.96 -10.96
N THR A 240 -0.78 -33.70 -9.67
CA THR A 240 -1.64 -34.55 -8.82
C THR A 240 -2.61 -33.68 -8.02
N ALA A 241 -3.69 -34.26 -7.49
CA ALA A 241 -4.56 -33.55 -6.55
C ALA A 241 -4.09 -33.66 -5.08
N ALA A 242 -2.88 -34.18 -4.84
CA ALA A 242 -2.36 -34.42 -3.50
C ALA A 242 -1.83 -33.14 -2.85
N VAL A 243 -1.92 -33.09 -1.52
CA VAL A 243 -1.44 -31.96 -0.71
C VAL A 243 0.08 -32.03 -0.57
N ALA A 244 0.77 -30.91 -0.85
CA ALA A 244 2.17 -30.73 -0.50
C ALA A 244 2.29 -30.28 0.96
N PHE A 245 1.66 -29.16 1.31
CA PHE A 245 1.57 -28.69 2.70
C PHE A 245 0.25 -27.96 2.98
N THR A 246 -0.06 -27.83 4.26
CA THR A 246 -1.18 -27.03 4.78
C THR A 246 -0.72 -26.12 5.90
N VAL A 247 -1.29 -24.91 5.97
CA VAL A 247 -1.31 -24.08 7.17
C VAL A 247 -2.67 -24.21 7.83
N ARG A 248 -2.68 -24.56 9.12
CA ARG A 248 -3.92 -24.76 9.90
C ARG A 248 -3.94 -23.88 11.12
N VAL A 249 -5.10 -23.35 11.45
CA VAL A 249 -5.37 -22.67 12.71
C VAL A 249 -5.96 -23.70 13.69
N GLN A 250 -5.33 -23.86 14.85
CA GLN A 250 -5.84 -24.69 15.95
C GLN A 250 -6.88 -23.92 16.76
N THR A 251 -7.65 -24.64 17.58
CA THR A 251 -8.68 -24.05 18.45
C THR A 251 -8.13 -23.14 19.55
N ASP A 252 -6.82 -23.21 19.81
CA ASP A 252 -6.10 -22.34 20.75
C ASP A 252 -5.43 -21.12 20.06
N GLY A 253 -5.62 -20.96 18.75
CA GLY A 253 -5.04 -19.86 17.96
C GLY A 253 -3.62 -20.11 17.46
N THR A 254 -3.01 -21.26 17.74
CA THR A 254 -1.71 -21.62 17.16
C THR A 254 -1.82 -21.98 15.67
N LEU A 255 -0.80 -21.63 14.89
CA LEU A 255 -0.67 -22.08 13.50
C LEU A 255 0.13 -23.38 13.45
N GLN A 256 -0.32 -24.32 12.62
CA GLN A 256 0.42 -25.53 12.29
C GLN A 256 0.78 -25.57 10.81
N LEU A 257 2.07 -25.75 10.52
CA LEU A 257 2.54 -26.19 9.21
C LEU A 257 2.56 -27.73 9.20
N ARG A 258 1.84 -28.33 8.26
CA ARG A 258 1.84 -29.79 8.04
C ARG A 258 2.21 -30.10 6.60
N ASP A 259 2.97 -31.17 6.38
CA ASP A 259 3.33 -31.67 5.05
C ASP A 259 2.49 -32.92 4.71
N GLY A 260 1.20 -32.69 4.48
CA GLY A 260 0.20 -33.76 4.38
C GLY A 260 -0.23 -34.25 5.77
N LEU A 261 0.22 -35.44 6.18
CA LEU A 261 -0.24 -36.09 7.42
C LEU A 261 0.64 -35.80 8.64
N VAL A 262 1.82 -35.20 8.49
CA VAL A 262 2.73 -34.96 9.62
C VAL A 262 2.75 -33.47 9.96
N THR A 263 2.77 -33.14 11.25
CA THR A 263 2.96 -31.76 11.72
C THR A 263 4.45 -31.46 11.83
N ARG A 264 4.88 -30.33 11.23
CA ARG A 264 6.27 -29.90 11.22
C ARG A 264 6.54 -28.84 12.27
N PHE A 265 5.66 -27.84 12.35
CA PHE A 265 5.79 -26.74 13.30
C PHE A 265 4.45 -26.38 13.91
N THR A 266 4.51 -25.80 15.10
CA THR A 266 3.39 -25.17 15.78
C THR A 266 3.87 -23.82 16.29
N SER A 267 3.22 -22.74 15.86
CA SER A 267 3.57 -21.38 16.28
C SER A 267 3.12 -21.09 17.72
N SER A 268 3.52 -19.93 18.23
CA SER A 268 2.82 -19.29 19.35
C SER A 268 1.35 -19.00 18.96
N ALA A 269 0.47 -18.92 19.96
CA ALA A 269 -0.94 -18.59 19.73
C ALA A 269 -1.08 -17.15 19.21
N LEU A 270 -1.87 -16.97 18.15
CA LEU A 270 -2.24 -15.67 17.63
C LEU A 270 -3.44 -15.10 18.40
N THR A 271 -3.54 -13.77 18.45
CA THR A 271 -4.71 -13.09 19.00
C THR A 271 -5.78 -12.88 17.93
N THR A 272 -7.02 -12.56 18.34
CA THR A 272 -8.19 -12.45 17.45
C THR A 272 -8.53 -11.02 17.03
N THR A 273 -7.60 -10.09 17.14
CA THR A 273 -7.82 -8.69 16.72
C THR A 273 -6.68 -8.14 15.89
N GLU A 274 -5.50 -8.73 16.01
CA GLU A 274 -4.29 -8.31 15.32
C GLU A 274 -4.10 -9.02 13.99
N TRP A 275 -3.51 -8.29 13.05
CA TRP A 275 -2.98 -8.88 11.84
C TRP A 275 -1.57 -9.43 12.09
N TYR A 276 -1.27 -10.57 11.45
CA TYR A 276 0.03 -11.21 11.46
C TYR A 276 0.46 -11.51 10.03
N TRP A 277 1.76 -11.36 9.73
CA TRP A 277 2.32 -11.88 8.49
C TRP A 277 2.78 -13.32 8.70
N VAL A 278 2.28 -14.24 7.87
CA VAL A 278 2.67 -15.65 7.89
C VAL A 278 3.54 -15.93 6.68
N SER A 279 4.75 -16.44 6.91
CA SER A 279 5.70 -16.82 5.86
C SER A 279 6.06 -18.30 5.96
N VAL A 280 5.97 -19.00 4.84
CA VAL A 280 6.21 -20.45 4.73
C VAL A 280 7.21 -20.71 3.62
N TYR A 281 8.28 -21.43 3.94
CA TYR A 281 9.14 -22.04 2.93
C TYR A 281 8.82 -23.52 2.81
N PHE A 282 8.74 -24.01 1.58
CA PHE A 282 8.57 -25.43 1.34
C PHE A 282 9.42 -25.94 0.17
N GLU A 283 10.14 -27.03 0.41
CA GLU A 283 10.88 -27.86 -0.54
C GLU A 283 10.49 -29.33 -0.29
N PRO A 284 9.75 -29.96 -1.21
CA PRO A 284 9.36 -31.36 -1.10
C PRO A 284 10.54 -32.34 -1.07
N GLY A 285 10.44 -33.40 -0.26
CA GLY A 285 11.45 -34.46 -0.17
C GLY A 285 12.82 -34.04 0.37
N SER A 286 12.93 -32.86 1.00
CA SER A 286 14.18 -32.26 1.47
C SER A 286 14.40 -32.43 2.97
N GLY A 287 15.66 -32.52 3.41
CA GLY A 287 16.05 -32.67 4.82
C GLY A 287 15.88 -31.40 5.68
N THR A 288 15.76 -30.23 5.04
CA THR A 288 15.55 -28.92 5.68
C THR A 288 14.45 -28.10 4.99
N GLY A 289 13.55 -28.79 4.28
CA GLY A 289 12.64 -28.19 3.31
C GLY A 289 11.36 -27.59 3.86
N ALA A 290 11.19 -27.41 5.17
CA ALA A 290 10.00 -26.73 5.71
C ALA A 290 10.42 -25.65 6.70
N ARG A 291 9.85 -24.45 6.56
CA ARG A 291 9.99 -23.35 7.54
C ARG A 291 8.64 -22.66 7.73
N LEU A 292 8.38 -22.24 8.95
CA LEU A 292 7.26 -21.38 9.32
C LEU A 292 7.81 -20.18 10.11
N LYS A 293 7.40 -18.99 9.69
CA LYS A 293 7.67 -17.74 10.38
C LYS A 293 6.39 -16.96 10.53
N VAL A 294 6.25 -16.26 11.65
CA VAL A 294 5.12 -15.38 11.92
C VAL A 294 5.68 -14.06 12.45
N TYR A 295 5.16 -12.97 11.89
CA TYR A 295 5.48 -11.62 12.31
C TYR A 295 4.22 -10.93 12.82
N ASP A 296 4.37 -10.09 13.85
CA ASP A 296 3.30 -9.18 14.23
C ASP A 296 3.10 -8.08 13.19
N ARG A 297 2.06 -7.26 13.37
CA ARG A 297 1.74 -6.13 12.48
C ARG A 297 2.88 -5.11 12.33
N ALA A 298 3.77 -5.00 13.31
CA ALA A 298 4.94 -4.13 13.24
C ALA A 298 6.15 -4.81 12.55
N ALA A 299 5.92 -5.95 11.89
CA ALA A 299 6.91 -6.80 11.26
C ALA A 299 7.99 -7.34 12.22
N ASN A 300 7.72 -7.39 13.53
CA ASN A 300 8.60 -8.08 14.46
C ASN A 300 8.34 -9.58 14.37
N ASN A 301 9.40 -10.37 14.32
CA ASN A 301 9.29 -11.82 14.33
C ASN A 301 8.78 -12.30 15.71
N VAL A 302 7.58 -12.87 15.74
CA VAL A 302 6.95 -13.45 16.95
C VAL A 302 7.07 -14.97 16.99
N TYR A 303 7.41 -15.59 15.86
CA TYR A 303 7.73 -17.00 15.76
C TYR A 303 8.66 -17.27 14.58
N ASP A 304 9.75 -17.99 14.82
CA ASP A 304 10.62 -18.53 13.77
C ASP A 304 10.92 -19.99 14.08
N SER A 305 10.54 -20.88 13.17
CA SER A 305 10.91 -22.30 13.22
C SER A 305 12.42 -22.56 13.22
N GLY A 306 13.24 -21.57 12.81
CA GLY A 306 14.70 -21.68 12.74
C GLY A 306 15.20 -22.33 11.46
N VAL A 307 16.15 -23.26 11.59
CA VAL A 307 16.66 -24.06 10.46
C VAL A 307 15.56 -25.06 10.07
N GLY A 308 15.26 -25.16 8.78
CA GLY A 308 14.11 -25.96 8.32
C GLY A 308 14.20 -27.43 8.71
N VAL A 309 13.03 -28.08 8.78
CA VAL A 309 12.91 -29.52 9.12
C VAL A 309 12.61 -30.33 7.87
N ALA A 310 12.94 -31.62 7.91
CA ALA A 310 12.70 -32.54 6.81
C ALA A 310 11.22 -32.64 6.43
N THR A 311 10.94 -32.63 5.13
CA THR A 311 9.63 -32.92 4.56
C THR A 311 9.56 -34.41 4.21
N SER A 312 8.44 -35.06 4.57
CA SER A 312 8.18 -36.48 4.33
C SER A 312 7.39 -36.75 3.06
N THR A 313 7.05 -35.70 2.31
CA THR A 313 6.28 -35.85 1.08
C THR A 313 7.16 -36.49 0.00
N THR A 314 6.56 -37.33 -0.84
CA THR A 314 7.20 -37.88 -2.04
C THR A 314 7.12 -36.94 -3.23
N ALA A 315 6.63 -35.72 -3.03
CA ALA A 315 6.46 -34.77 -4.12
C ALA A 315 7.83 -34.25 -4.58
N THR A 316 7.89 -33.80 -5.83
CA THR A 316 9.09 -33.16 -6.39
C THR A 316 8.83 -31.70 -6.77
N GLN A 317 7.56 -31.32 -6.96
CA GLN A 317 7.15 -29.97 -7.36
C GLN A 317 5.77 -29.60 -6.80
N MET A 318 5.47 -28.30 -6.73
CA MET A 318 4.21 -27.70 -6.30
C MET A 318 3.68 -26.76 -7.38
N ASP A 319 2.37 -26.72 -7.63
CA ASP A 319 1.80 -25.96 -8.78
C ASP A 319 0.52 -25.16 -8.49
N SER A 320 -0.01 -25.22 -7.27
CA SER A 320 -1.27 -24.54 -6.98
C SER A 320 -1.39 -24.12 -5.52
N LEU A 321 -1.88 -22.90 -5.33
CA LEU A 321 -2.15 -22.29 -4.05
C LEU A 321 -3.66 -22.30 -3.83
N ARG A 322 -4.08 -22.63 -2.61
CA ARG A 322 -5.48 -22.62 -2.21
C ARG A 322 -5.64 -21.87 -0.91
N MET A 323 -6.54 -20.89 -0.92
CA MET A 323 -6.90 -20.05 0.22
C MET A 323 -8.38 -20.22 0.58
N GLY A 324 -8.77 -19.78 1.78
CA GLY A 324 -10.14 -19.85 2.29
C GLY A 324 -10.34 -20.95 3.33
N TYR A 325 -11.59 -21.28 3.66
CA TYR A 325 -11.90 -22.42 4.53
C TYR A 325 -11.79 -23.72 3.72
N THR A 326 -10.57 -24.25 3.60
CA THR A 326 -10.26 -25.36 2.68
C THR A 326 -10.50 -26.75 3.29
N ALA A 327 -10.51 -26.85 4.62
CA ALA A 327 -10.91 -28.05 5.36
C ALA A 327 -11.15 -27.77 6.84
N GLY A 328 -12.16 -28.39 7.44
CA GLY A 328 -12.46 -28.36 8.87
C GLY A 328 -13.91 -28.80 9.13
N THR A 329 -14.34 -28.84 10.39
CA THR A 329 -15.69 -29.29 10.77
C THR A 329 -16.43 -28.32 11.69
N GLY A 330 -15.86 -27.15 11.97
CA GLY A 330 -16.38 -26.20 12.94
C GLY A 330 -16.57 -24.81 12.35
N ASP A 331 -16.79 -23.86 13.24
CA ASP A 331 -16.94 -22.45 12.89
C ASP A 331 -15.55 -21.81 12.83
N ALA A 332 -15.36 -20.87 11.91
CA ALA A 332 -14.14 -20.09 11.82
C ALA A 332 -14.43 -18.73 11.18
N ILE A 333 -13.91 -17.68 11.81
CA ILE A 333 -13.96 -16.31 11.30
C ILE A 333 -12.53 -15.81 11.19
N PHE A 334 -12.08 -15.47 9.98
CA PHE A 334 -10.75 -14.93 9.74
C PHE A 334 -10.72 -14.10 8.46
N SER A 335 -9.69 -13.26 8.34
CA SER A 335 -9.41 -12.48 7.14
C SER A 335 -8.01 -12.76 6.64
N LEU A 336 -7.85 -12.69 5.32
CA LEU A 336 -6.60 -12.87 4.60
C LEU A 336 -6.35 -11.66 3.72
N ASP A 337 -5.09 -11.28 3.58
CA ASP A 337 -4.68 -10.17 2.72
C ASP A 337 -3.25 -10.42 2.20
N HIS A 338 -2.84 -9.71 1.15
CA HIS A 338 -1.50 -9.73 0.59
C HIS A 338 -0.97 -11.15 0.36
N VAL A 339 -1.79 -11.97 -0.29
CA VAL A 339 -1.45 -13.36 -0.57
C VAL A 339 -0.40 -13.39 -1.65
N ARG A 340 0.74 -14.01 -1.33
CA ARG A 340 1.89 -14.14 -2.21
C ARG A 340 2.43 -15.56 -2.28
N ALA A 341 2.84 -16.00 -3.45
CA ALA A 341 3.36 -17.36 -3.66
C ALA A 341 4.35 -17.44 -4.81
N ASP A 342 5.04 -18.58 -4.88
CA ASP A 342 6.05 -18.84 -5.91
C ASP A 342 7.22 -17.83 -5.84
N SER A 343 7.74 -17.58 -4.64
CA SER A 343 8.95 -16.76 -4.50
C SER A 343 10.18 -17.61 -4.19
N SER A 344 11.32 -17.29 -4.83
CA SER A 344 12.60 -17.94 -4.52
C SER A 344 13.28 -17.37 -3.27
N VAL A 345 12.79 -16.25 -2.76
CA VAL A 345 13.30 -15.54 -1.57
C VAL A 345 12.18 -15.41 -0.55
N GLU A 346 12.53 -15.32 0.74
CA GLU A 346 11.53 -15.08 1.78
C GLU A 346 10.77 -13.79 1.48
N ILE A 347 9.45 -13.91 1.44
CA ILE A 347 8.56 -12.78 1.23
C ILE A 347 8.46 -12.02 2.56
N PRO A 348 9.02 -10.80 2.63
CA PRO A 348 9.12 -10.07 3.88
C PRO A 348 7.73 -9.62 4.35
N ALA A 349 7.54 -9.57 5.67
CA ALA A 349 6.41 -8.85 6.23
C ALA A 349 6.52 -7.37 5.81
N ILE A 350 5.43 -6.81 5.29
CA ILE A 350 5.35 -5.37 5.02
C ILE A 350 4.97 -4.72 6.35
N PRO A 351 5.85 -3.94 7.00
CA PRO A 351 5.49 -3.22 8.21
C PRO A 351 4.38 -2.23 7.87
N ASP A 352 3.43 -2.07 8.79
CA ASP A 352 2.32 -1.14 8.64
C ASP A 352 2.78 0.24 8.15
N SER A 353 2.31 0.67 6.98
CA SER A 353 2.49 2.04 6.47
C SER A 353 1.41 2.98 7.01
N GLN A 354 0.44 2.45 7.77
CA GLN A 354 -0.64 3.21 8.36
C GLN A 354 -0.11 4.02 9.55
N THR A 355 -0.05 5.34 9.36
CA THR A 355 0.23 6.26 10.48
C THR A 355 -0.77 6.02 11.61
N ALA A 356 -0.28 5.92 12.85
CA ALA A 356 -1.13 5.72 14.02
C ALA A 356 -2.23 6.77 14.10
N LEU A 357 -3.45 6.35 14.47
CA LEU A 357 -4.57 7.28 14.62
C LEU A 357 -4.22 8.34 15.66
N SER A 358 -4.32 9.60 15.26
CA SER A 358 -4.15 10.77 16.11
C SER A 358 -5.38 11.64 16.00
N VAL A 359 -5.76 12.25 17.13
CA VAL A 359 -6.93 13.12 17.25
C VAL A 359 -6.48 14.44 17.84
N THR A 360 -6.92 15.55 17.27
CA THR A 360 -6.75 16.88 17.85
C THR A 360 -8.11 17.51 18.10
N ILE A 361 -8.26 18.22 19.21
CA ILE A 361 -9.49 18.92 19.58
C ILE A 361 -9.21 20.42 19.56
N THR A 362 -10.09 21.18 18.92
CA THR A 362 -10.06 22.64 18.92
C THR A 362 -11.41 23.21 19.34
N SER A 363 -11.41 24.39 19.95
CA SER A 363 -12.61 25.14 20.31
C SER A 363 -12.67 26.47 19.53
N SER A 364 -13.88 26.88 19.18
CA SER A 364 -14.15 28.20 18.60
C SER A 364 -15.35 28.85 19.30
N PRO A 365 -15.19 30.07 19.86
CA PRO A 365 -13.93 30.81 19.97
C PRO A 365 -12.92 30.10 20.91
N ALA A 366 -11.62 30.37 20.74
CA ALA A 366 -10.55 29.73 21.54
C ALA A 366 -10.44 30.29 22.98
N SER A 367 -11.04 31.44 23.24
CA SER A 367 -11.11 32.09 24.55
C SER A 367 -12.52 32.69 24.73
N PRO A 368 -13.55 31.84 24.86
CA PRO A 368 -14.94 32.28 25.03
C PRO A 368 -15.11 33.02 26.35
N GLU A 369 -16.03 33.98 26.37
CA GLU A 369 -16.56 34.53 27.62
C GLU A 369 -17.69 33.63 28.14
N ALA A 370 -18.06 33.80 29.41
CA ALA A 370 -19.26 33.19 29.97
C ALA A 370 -20.48 33.47 29.08
N ASP A 371 -21.37 32.48 28.98
CA ASP A 371 -22.59 32.50 28.16
C ASP A 371 -22.38 32.50 26.61
N ASP A 372 -21.14 32.48 26.11
CA ASP A 372 -20.86 32.28 24.68
C ASP A 372 -21.30 30.89 24.20
N VAL A 373 -21.63 30.77 22.91
CA VAL A 373 -21.82 29.47 22.26
C VAL A 373 -20.47 29.02 21.66
N ILE A 374 -20.00 27.85 22.09
CA ILE A 374 -18.72 27.28 21.69
C ILE A 374 -18.95 26.08 20.79
N THR A 375 -18.13 25.96 19.74
CA THR A 375 -18.03 24.76 18.90
C THR A 375 -16.72 24.04 19.17
N LEU A 376 -16.80 22.76 19.49
CA LEU A 376 -15.68 21.82 19.56
C LEU A 376 -15.58 21.08 18.22
N THR A 377 -14.37 20.96 17.69
CA THR A 377 -14.06 20.20 16.47
C THR A 377 -12.94 19.21 16.75
N ALA A 378 -13.19 17.92 16.50
CA ALA A 378 -12.18 16.88 16.48
C ALA A 378 -11.68 16.65 15.04
N THR A 379 -10.36 16.61 14.88
CA THR A 379 -9.70 16.28 13.61
C THR A 379 -8.88 15.01 13.81
N ALA A 380 -9.27 13.95 13.10
CA ALA A 380 -8.61 12.65 13.11
C ALA A 380 -7.69 12.49 11.87
N THR A 381 -6.49 11.96 12.08
CA THR A 381 -5.49 11.68 11.03
C THR A 381 -4.81 10.34 11.28
N GLY A 382 -4.41 9.64 10.22
CA GLY A 382 -3.90 8.27 10.32
C GLY A 382 -5.02 7.24 10.52
N ALA A 383 -4.69 5.96 10.54
CA ALA A 383 -5.66 4.85 10.44
C ALA A 383 -6.59 4.93 9.19
N THR A 384 -7.52 3.99 9.05
CA THR A 384 -8.47 3.93 7.93
C THR A 384 -9.79 4.57 8.35
N ALA A 385 -10.24 5.56 7.56
CA ALA A 385 -11.58 6.13 7.66
C ALA A 385 -12.63 5.20 7.03
N PRO A 386 -13.93 5.31 7.34
CA PRO A 386 -14.58 6.34 8.17
C PRO A 386 -14.23 6.29 9.66
N TYR A 387 -14.36 7.45 10.32
CA TYR A 387 -14.16 7.58 11.76
C TYR A 387 -15.49 7.77 12.48
N SER A 388 -15.64 7.10 13.63
CA SER A 388 -16.72 7.37 14.59
C SER A 388 -16.19 8.13 15.80
N TYR A 389 -17.00 9.04 16.35
CA TYR A 389 -16.58 10.00 17.38
C TYR A 389 -17.49 9.91 18.60
N ASN A 390 -16.88 9.69 19.77
CA ASN A 390 -17.56 9.72 21.06
C ASN A 390 -17.00 10.87 21.90
N TRP A 391 -17.89 11.70 22.46
CA TRP A 391 -17.51 12.90 23.21
C TRP A 391 -17.98 12.82 24.65
N SER A 392 -17.11 13.19 25.58
CA SER A 392 -17.44 13.31 27.00
C SER A 392 -16.80 14.57 27.60
N GLN A 393 -17.48 15.19 28.55
CA GLN A 393 -16.86 16.19 29.41
C GLN A 393 -16.25 15.47 30.62
N VAL A 394 -15.00 15.80 30.93
CA VAL A 394 -14.22 15.12 31.99
C VAL A 394 -13.72 16.07 33.08
N GLY A 395 -13.90 17.39 32.90
CA GLY A 395 -13.49 18.40 33.88
C GLY A 395 -14.28 19.71 33.77
N GLY A 396 -14.37 20.40 34.92
CA GLY A 396 -15.05 21.69 35.09
C GLY A 396 -16.57 21.62 35.21
N ASN A 397 -17.22 22.78 35.22
CA ASN A 397 -18.67 22.93 35.31
C ASN A 397 -19.38 22.20 34.16
N LEU A 398 -20.36 21.37 34.51
CA LEU A 398 -21.08 20.54 33.55
C LEU A 398 -21.87 21.38 32.54
N VAL A 399 -21.68 21.09 31.26
CA VAL A 399 -22.44 21.66 30.14
C VAL A 399 -23.16 20.56 29.36
N THR A 400 -24.23 20.94 28.66
CA THR A 400 -24.91 20.01 27.74
C THR A 400 -24.29 20.13 26.35
N LEU A 401 -23.69 19.04 25.86
CA LEU A 401 -23.18 18.95 24.49
C LEU A 401 -24.33 18.64 23.51
N SER A 402 -24.49 19.47 22.49
CA SER A 402 -25.36 19.24 21.34
C SER A 402 -24.55 18.95 20.06
N GLY A 403 -25.20 18.46 19.00
CA GLY A 403 -24.56 18.11 17.72
C GLY A 403 -24.30 16.61 17.55
N SER A 404 -23.43 16.24 16.61
CA SER A 404 -23.10 14.83 16.28
C SER A 404 -21.77 14.72 15.52
N GLY A 405 -21.15 13.54 15.55
CA GLY A 405 -19.94 13.26 14.80
C GLY A 405 -18.71 14.02 15.32
N ASN A 406 -17.90 14.54 14.40
CA ASN A 406 -16.65 15.22 14.72
C ASN A 406 -16.82 16.63 15.30
N THR A 407 -18.06 17.14 15.40
CA THR A 407 -18.35 18.46 15.96
C THR A 407 -19.41 18.39 17.08
N ARG A 408 -19.19 19.17 18.13
CA ARG A 408 -20.14 19.37 19.23
C ARG A 408 -20.24 20.84 19.59
N THR A 409 -21.37 21.26 20.14
CA THR A 409 -21.58 22.62 20.61
C THR A 409 -22.10 22.65 22.03
N PHE A 410 -21.79 23.72 22.76
CA PHE A 410 -22.35 24.00 24.09
C PHE A 410 -22.38 25.51 24.36
N THR A 411 -23.13 25.91 25.37
CA THR A 411 -23.10 27.29 25.91
C THR A 411 -22.21 27.31 27.16
N ALA A 412 -21.24 28.23 27.21
CA ALA A 412 -20.38 28.40 28.37
C ALA A 412 -21.21 28.68 29.63
N PRO A 413 -20.85 28.10 30.78
CA PRO A 413 -21.53 28.38 32.03
C PRO A 413 -21.35 29.85 32.41
N THR A 414 -22.31 30.40 33.14
CA THR A 414 -22.16 31.70 33.78
C THR A 414 -21.11 31.60 34.88
N LEU A 415 -20.03 32.37 34.77
CA LEU A 415 -18.89 32.33 35.69
C LEU A 415 -18.53 33.71 36.25
N ILE A 416 -18.20 33.75 37.54
CA ILE A 416 -17.71 34.95 38.23
C ILE A 416 -16.16 34.99 38.19
N ASP A 417 -15.53 33.82 38.23
CA ASP A 417 -14.09 33.62 38.03
C ASP A 417 -13.88 32.67 36.85
N GLY A 418 -12.81 32.87 36.07
CA GLY A 418 -12.53 32.04 34.90
C GLY A 418 -12.29 30.57 35.25
N GLU A 419 -12.65 29.67 34.33
CA GLU A 419 -12.56 28.22 34.52
C GLU A 419 -12.07 27.54 33.25
N ILE A 420 -11.38 26.40 33.39
CA ILE A 420 -11.04 25.54 32.25
C ILE A 420 -12.01 24.36 32.24
N LEU A 421 -12.76 24.22 31.15
CA LEU A 421 -13.55 23.01 30.87
C LEU A 421 -12.70 22.03 30.07
N THR A 422 -12.73 20.75 30.46
CA THR A 422 -11.95 19.69 29.78
C THR A 422 -12.89 18.68 29.13
N PHE A 423 -12.68 18.43 27.84
CA PHE A 423 -13.44 17.48 27.04
C PHE A 423 -12.53 16.38 26.50
N GLN A 424 -13.03 15.15 26.43
CA GLN A 424 -12.37 14.04 25.78
C GLN A 424 -13.15 13.68 24.51
N CYS A 425 -12.43 13.41 23.42
CA CYS A 425 -12.98 12.77 22.25
C CYS A 425 -12.25 11.45 22.00
N GLU A 426 -13.01 10.36 21.93
CA GLU A 426 -12.54 9.03 21.52
C GLU A 426 -12.95 8.81 20.06
N VAL A 427 -11.98 8.44 19.23
CA VAL A 427 -12.16 8.21 17.80
C VAL A 427 -11.83 6.78 17.48
N THR A 428 -12.80 6.08 16.90
CA THR A 428 -12.64 4.70 16.43
C THR A 428 -12.57 4.70 14.91
N PRO A 429 -11.46 4.21 14.32
CA PRO A 429 -11.35 4.03 12.88
C PRO A 429 -12.04 2.72 12.47
N THR A 430 -12.25 2.56 11.17
CA THR A 430 -12.67 1.28 10.60
C THR A 430 -11.63 0.19 10.83
N ALA A 431 -10.35 0.55 10.66
CA ALA A 431 -9.20 -0.34 10.84
C ALA A 431 -8.13 0.37 11.67
N GLY A 432 -7.55 -0.34 12.64
CA GLY A 432 -6.50 0.18 13.53
C GLY A 432 -6.97 0.40 14.97
N SER A 433 -6.09 0.96 15.79
CA SER A 433 -6.37 1.21 17.21
C SER A 433 -7.20 2.48 17.42
N VAL A 434 -8.07 2.45 18.43
CA VAL A 434 -8.79 3.63 18.92
C VAL A 434 -7.79 4.65 19.46
N ALA A 435 -8.05 5.93 19.20
CA ALA A 435 -7.29 7.03 19.79
C ALA A 435 -8.23 7.95 20.58
N SER A 436 -7.71 8.57 21.63
CA SER A 436 -8.43 9.63 22.33
C SER A 436 -7.52 10.82 22.59
N ASN A 437 -8.12 12.00 22.67
CA ASN A 437 -7.41 13.21 23.09
C ASN A 437 -8.29 14.08 23.99
N PHE A 438 -7.64 14.97 24.73
CA PHE A 438 -8.28 15.96 25.59
C PHE A 438 -8.19 17.35 24.95
N GLY A 439 -9.28 18.09 25.01
CA GLY A 439 -9.36 19.51 24.64
C GLY A 439 -9.71 20.34 25.86
N GLU A 440 -8.95 21.40 26.10
CA GLU A 440 -9.19 22.36 27.17
C GLU A 440 -9.78 23.64 26.60
N VAL A 441 -10.83 24.16 27.23
CA VAL A 441 -11.49 25.41 26.85
C VAL A 441 -11.44 26.38 28.03
N PRO A 442 -10.57 27.41 28.00
CA PRO A 442 -10.50 28.41 29.05
C PRO A 442 -11.66 29.41 28.88
N ILE A 443 -12.67 29.29 29.72
CA ILE A 443 -13.80 30.21 29.79
C ILE A 443 -13.38 31.43 30.61
N LEU A 444 -13.41 32.61 29.98
CA LEU A 444 -13.23 33.87 30.67
C LEU A 444 -14.48 34.18 31.51
N PRO A 445 -14.31 34.78 32.71
CA PRO A 445 -15.44 35.17 33.53
C PRO A 445 -16.31 36.17 32.77
N HIS A 446 -17.57 36.27 33.16
CA HIS A 446 -18.46 37.25 32.57
C HIS A 446 -17.88 38.66 32.77
N ASN A 447 -17.64 39.39 31.67
CA ASN A 447 -17.09 40.74 31.76
C ASN A 447 -18.16 41.69 32.31
N PHE A 448 -18.13 41.88 33.64
CA PHE A 448 -19.02 42.81 34.34
C PHE A 448 -18.76 44.29 33.98
N TRP A 449 -17.63 44.58 33.31
CA TRP A 449 -17.17 45.94 33.03
C TRP A 449 -16.88 46.15 31.54
N THR A 450 -17.46 47.19 30.95
CA THR A 450 -17.16 47.63 29.58
C THR A 450 -16.64 49.07 29.57
N MET A 451 -15.67 49.38 28.72
CA MET A 451 -15.15 50.74 28.56
C MET A 451 -16.10 51.57 27.70
N HIS A 452 -16.64 52.65 28.24
CA HIS A 452 -17.45 53.61 27.49
C HIS A 452 -16.85 55.01 27.65
N GLY A 453 -16.27 55.55 26.57
CA GLY A 453 -15.64 56.88 26.58
C GLY A 453 -14.50 57.04 27.60
N GLY A 454 -13.68 55.99 27.79
CA GLY A 454 -12.54 56.02 28.72
C GLY A 454 -12.89 55.80 30.19
N THR A 455 -14.16 55.51 30.51
CA THR A 455 -14.61 55.16 31.87
C THR A 455 -14.99 53.68 31.93
N LEU A 456 -14.57 52.96 32.98
CA LEU A 456 -15.08 51.64 33.29
C LEU A 456 -16.56 51.76 33.68
N VAL A 457 -17.45 51.12 32.93
CA VAL A 457 -18.89 51.09 33.23
C VAL A 457 -19.29 49.66 33.56
N ALA A 458 -19.95 49.43 34.70
CA ALA A 458 -20.54 48.13 34.97
C ALA A 458 -21.73 47.91 34.03
N ARG A 459 -21.82 46.73 33.38
CA ARG A 459 -23.09 46.31 32.76
C ARG A 459 -24.11 46.18 33.88
N LYS A 460 -25.20 46.95 33.81
CA LYS A 460 -26.25 46.96 34.83
C LYS A 460 -26.98 45.62 34.80
N LEU A 461 -26.73 44.76 35.78
CA LEU A 461 -27.57 43.61 36.07
C LEU A 461 -28.79 44.12 36.84
N SER A 462 -29.99 44.08 36.24
CA SER A 462 -31.23 44.34 36.98
C SER A 462 -31.93 43.02 37.29
N THR A 463 -32.14 42.73 38.57
CA THR A 463 -33.15 41.76 38.98
C THR A 463 -34.52 42.42 38.84
N GLN A 464 -35.29 42.06 37.83
CA GLN A 464 -36.72 42.33 37.83
C GLN A 464 -37.47 41.00 37.70
N ASP A 465 -38.03 40.60 38.85
CA ASP A 465 -39.00 39.54 39.12
C ASP A 465 -38.62 38.08 38.76
N GLY A 466 -38.32 37.29 39.81
CA GLY A 466 -38.53 35.84 39.77
C GLY A 466 -37.31 34.93 39.61
N GLY A 467 -36.10 35.36 39.99
CA GLY A 467 -34.99 34.44 40.26
C GLY A 467 -34.24 33.87 39.05
N THR A 468 -34.46 34.38 37.84
CA THR A 468 -33.65 34.00 36.67
C THR A 468 -32.97 35.24 36.10
N LEU A 469 -31.64 35.25 36.13
CA LEU A 469 -30.82 36.25 35.45
C LEU A 469 -30.94 36.01 33.92
N LYS A 470 -31.27 37.05 33.18
CA LYS A 470 -31.12 37.11 31.71
C LYS A 470 -30.28 38.36 31.37
N PRO A 471 -29.45 38.28 30.32
CA PRO A 471 -28.38 39.25 30.04
C PRO A 471 -28.87 40.68 29.80
#